data_AF-A0A946GBF2-F1
#
_entry.id   AF-A0A946GBF2-F1
#
_cell.length_a   1.000
_cell.length_b   1.000
_cell.length_c   1.000
_cell.angle_alpha   90.00
_cell.angle_beta   90.00
_cell.angle_gamma   90.00
#
_symmetry.space_group_name_H-M   'P 1'
#
loop_
_entity.id
_entity.type
_entity.pdbx_description
1 polymer ?
#
loop_
_entity_poly.entity_id
_entity_poly.type
_entity_poly.pdbx_seq_one_letter_code
_entity_poly.pdbx_strand_id
1 'polypeptide(L)'
;IVSGIGEQPAITHLTRFQINGFTSGCVCIRPDLSQKMLTAINSGQLDIAETIRKTFQPLENLRNEINPIRVLHEAVASTKIGKTGPTLPLMSSLEPSDAARVEKCAKELSKSDF
;
A
#
# COMPACT_ATOMS: atom_id res chain seq x y z
N ILE A 1 -18.10 -1.35 9.88
CA ILE A 1 -17.59 -2.37 8.92
C ILE A 1 -16.41 -1.75 8.17
N VAL A 2 -15.34 -2.50 7.92
CA VAL A 2 -14.14 -2.02 7.20
C VAL A 2 -13.80 -2.89 5.99
N SER A 3 -13.22 -2.31 4.94
CA SER A 3 -12.76 -3.04 3.76
C SER A 3 -11.38 -3.63 3.97
N GLY A 4 -11.21 -4.91 3.64
CA GLY A 4 -9.96 -5.65 3.81
C GLY A 4 -8.97 -5.62 2.63
N ILE A 5 -9.22 -4.84 1.57
CA ILE A 5 -8.47 -4.93 0.30
C ILE A 5 -7.70 -3.64 -0.05
N GLY A 6 -7.40 -2.81 0.96
CA GLY A 6 -6.51 -1.66 0.83
C GLY A 6 -7.07 -0.44 0.10
N GLU A 7 -6.17 0.42 -0.37
CA GLU A 7 -6.48 1.69 -1.03
C GLU A 7 -7.18 1.47 -2.39
N GLN A 8 -6.96 0.33 -3.05
CA GLN A 8 -7.39 0.10 -4.44
C GLN A 8 -8.88 0.35 -4.69
N PRO A 9 -9.82 -0.16 -3.87
CA PRO A 9 -11.25 0.16 -4.01
C PRO A 9 -11.80 1.07 -2.91
N ALA A 10 -10.94 1.66 -2.06
CA ALA A 10 -11.36 2.45 -0.90
C ALA A 10 -12.38 3.55 -1.27
N ILE A 11 -12.17 4.25 -2.39
CA ILE A 11 -13.10 5.29 -2.86
C ILE A 11 -14.49 4.71 -3.13
N THR A 12 -14.60 3.67 -3.96
CA THR A 12 -15.88 3.01 -4.26
C THR A 12 -16.52 2.45 -3.00
N HIS A 13 -15.74 1.83 -2.13
CA HIS A 13 -16.27 1.20 -0.92
C HIS A 13 -16.85 2.22 0.05
N LEU A 14 -16.15 3.31 0.32
CA LEU A 14 -16.59 4.33 1.27
C LEU A 14 -17.72 5.21 0.69
N THR A 15 -17.71 5.49 -0.63
CA THR A 15 -18.70 6.39 -1.25
C THR A 15 -19.96 5.67 -1.74
N ARG A 16 -19.86 4.44 -2.26
CA ARG A 16 -21.00 3.71 -2.82
C ARG A 16 -21.57 2.70 -1.84
N PHE A 17 -20.71 1.94 -1.18
CA PHE A 17 -21.14 0.90 -0.24
C PHE A 17 -21.22 1.41 1.20
N GLN A 18 -20.86 2.68 1.45
CA GLN A 18 -21.05 3.37 2.72
C GLN A 18 -20.39 2.64 3.90
N ILE A 19 -19.24 2.02 3.66
CA ILE A 19 -18.43 1.43 4.74
C ILE A 19 -17.62 2.50 5.47
N ASN A 20 -17.16 2.19 6.69
CA ASN A 20 -16.57 3.19 7.58
C ASN A 20 -15.05 3.39 7.42
N GLY A 21 -14.39 2.59 6.58
CA GLY A 21 -12.94 2.65 6.42
C GLY A 21 -12.37 1.43 5.70
N PHE A 22 -11.05 1.37 5.61
CA PHE A 22 -10.33 0.27 4.96
C PHE A 22 -9.03 -0.04 5.72
N THR A 23 -8.53 -1.26 5.55
CA THR A 23 -7.22 -1.70 6.01
C THR A 23 -6.35 -1.99 4.80
N SER A 24 -5.08 -1.58 4.85
CA SER A 24 -4.11 -1.80 3.77
C SER A 24 -2.82 -2.40 4.31
N GLY A 25 -2.06 -3.06 3.43
CA GLY A 25 -0.68 -3.42 3.69
C GLY A 25 0.29 -2.28 3.34
N CYS A 26 0.11 -1.64 2.19
CA CYS A 26 1.02 -0.59 1.71
C CYS A 26 1.01 0.67 2.59
N VAL A 27 -0.01 0.85 3.43
CA VAL A 27 -0.05 1.87 4.50
C VAL A 27 1.18 1.83 5.40
N CYS A 28 1.83 0.67 5.60
CA CYS A 28 3.05 0.56 6.39
C CYS A 28 4.22 1.40 5.83
N ILE A 29 4.19 1.72 4.53
CA ILE A 29 5.23 2.52 3.86
C ILE A 29 4.94 4.01 3.97
N ARG A 30 3.65 4.40 3.91
CA ARG A 30 3.20 5.81 3.96
C ARG A 30 1.90 5.98 4.74
N PRO A 31 1.94 5.82 6.07
CA PRO A 31 0.74 5.87 6.90
C PRO A 31 0.07 7.25 6.91
N ASP A 32 0.88 8.32 6.89
CA ASP A 32 0.42 9.70 6.80
C ASP A 32 -0.43 9.93 5.54
N LEU A 33 0.00 9.36 4.42
CA LEU A 33 -0.63 9.58 3.14
C LEU A 33 -1.93 8.77 2.99
N SER A 34 -1.97 7.53 3.49
CA SER A 34 -3.20 6.74 3.53
C SER A 34 -4.26 7.42 4.43
N GLN A 35 -3.84 7.99 5.56
CA GLN A 35 -4.74 8.78 6.42
C GLN A 35 -5.26 10.05 5.74
N LYS A 36 -4.42 10.74 4.96
CA LYS A 36 -4.86 11.86 4.11
C LYS A 36 -5.88 11.42 3.05
N MET A 37 -5.68 10.26 2.43
CA MET A 37 -6.64 9.69 1.49
C MET A 37 -8.00 9.44 2.14
N LEU A 38 -8.03 8.80 3.32
CA LEU A 38 -9.27 8.58 4.07
C LEU A 38 -9.97 9.92 4.39
N THR A 39 -9.20 10.93 4.81
CA THR A 39 -9.73 12.27 5.10
C THR A 39 -10.31 12.94 3.85
N ALA A 40 -9.63 12.82 2.70
CA ALA A 40 -10.11 13.34 1.42
C ALA A 40 -11.42 12.67 0.99
N ILE A 41 -11.53 11.34 1.12
CA ILE A 41 -12.77 10.60 0.83
C ILE A 41 -13.91 11.10 1.71
N ASN A 42 -13.69 11.17 3.03
CA ASN A 42 -14.70 11.62 3.99
C ASN A 42 -15.14 13.07 3.77
N SER A 43 -14.26 13.90 3.20
CA SER A 43 -14.54 15.31 2.88
C SER A 43 -15.13 15.50 1.48
N GLY A 44 -15.40 14.43 0.73
CA GLY A 44 -15.90 14.50 -0.65
C GLY A 44 -14.86 14.96 -1.69
N GLN A 45 -13.59 15.08 -1.31
CA GLN A 45 -12.49 15.50 -2.18
C GLN A 45 -11.96 14.32 -2.99
N LEU A 46 -12.82 13.75 -3.86
CA LEU A 46 -12.56 12.48 -4.53
C LEU A 46 -11.39 12.54 -5.52
N ASP A 47 -11.14 13.69 -6.15
CA ASP A 47 -10.01 13.86 -7.07
C ASP A 47 -8.65 13.79 -6.35
N ILE A 48 -8.57 14.37 -5.15
CA ILE A 48 -7.41 14.27 -4.27
C ILE A 48 -7.26 12.82 -3.81
N ALA A 49 -8.35 12.18 -3.36
CA ALA A 49 -8.32 10.78 -2.96
C ALA A 49 -7.83 9.86 -4.09
N GLU A 50 -8.25 10.10 -5.33
CA GLU A 50 -7.84 9.29 -6.49
C GLU A 50 -6.37 9.54 -6.85
N THR A 51 -5.89 10.77 -6.74
CA THR A 51 -4.47 11.10 -6.90
C THR A 51 -3.62 10.33 -5.88
N ILE A 52 -4.00 10.37 -4.61
CA ILE A 52 -3.30 9.63 -3.56
C ILE A 52 -3.38 8.11 -3.80
N ARG A 53 -4.56 7.59 -4.14
CA ARG A 53 -4.75 6.17 -4.46
C ARG A 53 -3.79 5.69 -5.55
N LYS A 54 -3.62 6.48 -6.61
CA LYS A 54 -2.68 6.19 -7.71
C LYS A 54 -1.24 6.15 -7.25
N THR A 55 -0.85 6.92 -6.22
CA THR A 55 0.48 6.85 -5.61
C THR A 55 0.75 5.48 -4.97
N PHE A 56 -0.26 4.85 -4.38
CA PHE A 56 -0.15 3.48 -3.80
C PHE A 56 -0.22 2.37 -4.86
N GLN A 57 -0.85 2.64 -6.00
CA GLN A 57 -1.17 1.63 -7.03
C GLN A 57 0.04 0.79 -7.50
N PRO A 58 1.24 1.34 -7.76
CA PRO A 58 2.36 0.54 -8.25
C PRO A 58 2.78 -0.57 -7.27
N LEU A 59 2.88 -0.25 -5.97
CA LEU A 59 3.25 -1.23 -4.95
C LEU A 59 2.12 -2.24 -4.71
N GLU A 60 0.86 -1.79 -4.70
CA GLU A 60 -0.30 -2.69 -4.61
C GLU A 60 -0.39 -3.65 -5.81
N ASN A 61 -0.03 -3.21 -7.01
CA ASN A 61 0.05 -4.09 -8.18
C ASN A 61 1.08 -5.21 -8.00
N LEU A 62 2.26 -4.89 -7.46
CA LEU A 62 3.28 -5.90 -7.17
C LEU A 62 2.81 -6.89 -6.10
N ARG A 63 2.05 -6.44 -5.09
CA ARG A 63 1.43 -7.33 -4.09
C ARG A 63 0.47 -8.33 -4.74
N ASN A 64 -0.34 -7.89 -5.70
CA ASN A 64 -1.26 -8.74 -6.45
C ASN A 64 -0.55 -9.69 -7.41
N GLU A 65 0.54 -9.23 -8.04
CA GLU A 65 1.29 -9.99 -9.05
C GLU A 65 2.17 -11.10 -8.42
N ILE A 66 2.87 -10.79 -7.32
CA ILE A 66 3.95 -11.66 -6.81
C ILE A 66 3.51 -12.46 -5.59
N ASN A 67 3.22 -11.76 -4.48
CA ASN A 67 2.66 -12.29 -3.24
C ASN A 67 2.48 -11.14 -2.24
N PRO A 68 1.30 -10.97 -1.63
CA PRO A 68 1.01 -9.81 -0.77
C PRO A 68 1.91 -9.66 0.45
N ILE A 69 2.37 -10.76 1.04
CA ILE A 69 3.18 -10.77 2.26
C ILE A 69 4.66 -10.57 1.92
N ARG A 70 5.19 -11.31 0.94
CA ARG A 70 6.60 -11.21 0.55
C ARG A 70 6.96 -9.82 0.04
N VAL A 71 6.09 -9.21 -0.77
CA VAL A 71 6.28 -7.85 -1.27
C VAL A 71 6.28 -6.83 -0.15
N LEU A 72 5.37 -6.94 0.82
CA LEU A 72 5.33 -5.98 1.92
C LEU A 72 6.53 -6.12 2.86
N HIS A 73 6.97 -7.34 3.13
CA HIS A 73 8.17 -7.60 3.92
C HIS A 73 9.42 -6.98 3.27
N GLU A 74 9.61 -7.19 1.96
CA GLU A 74 10.71 -6.59 1.20
C GLU A 74 10.61 -5.05 1.13
N ALA A 75 9.40 -4.51 0.94
CA ALA A 75 9.17 -3.07 0.90
C ALA A 75 9.54 -2.38 2.22
N VAL A 76 9.17 -2.97 3.37
CA VAL A 76 9.52 -2.43 4.69
C VAL A 76 11.04 -2.53 4.94
N ALA A 77 11.66 -3.64 4.55
CA ALA A 77 13.10 -3.83 4.68
C ALA A 77 13.89 -2.80 3.85
N SER A 78 13.54 -2.64 2.57
CA SER A 78 14.24 -1.78 1.62
C SER A 78 14.08 -0.28 1.88
N THR A 79 12.96 0.13 2.48
CA THR A 79 12.72 1.53 2.92
C THR A 79 13.34 1.85 4.28
N LYS A 80 13.85 0.84 5.00
CA LYS A 80 14.48 0.98 6.32
C LYS A 80 13.57 1.58 7.40
N ILE A 81 12.24 1.46 7.22
CA ILE A 81 11.24 1.93 8.19
C ILE A 81 11.28 1.07 9.48
N GLY A 82 11.67 -0.20 9.34
CA GLY A 82 11.89 -1.10 10.47
C GLY A 82 12.79 -2.27 10.10
N LYS A 83 13.42 -2.88 11.11
CA LYS A 83 14.20 -4.11 10.92
C LYS A 83 13.23 -5.28 10.75
N THR A 84 13.19 -5.88 9.57
CA THR A 84 12.41 -7.08 9.34
C THR A 84 13.18 -8.32 9.82
N GLY A 85 12.45 -9.30 10.35
CA GLY A 85 12.99 -10.62 10.69
C GLY A 85 13.18 -11.50 9.45
N PRO A 86 13.65 -12.75 9.62
CA PRO A 86 13.75 -13.69 8.50
C PRO A 86 12.37 -13.95 7.88
N THR A 87 12.36 -14.41 6.63
CA THR A 87 11.15 -14.91 5.97
C THR A 87 10.59 -16.10 6.78
N LEU A 88 9.26 -16.24 6.81
CA LEU A 88 8.60 -17.33 7.54
C LEU A 88 9.03 -18.71 7.00
N PRO A 89 9.06 -19.76 7.84
CA PRO A 89 9.27 -21.12 7.37
C PRO A 89 8.33 -21.47 6.21
N LEU A 90 8.84 -22.17 5.19
CA LEU A 90 8.13 -22.55 3.96
C LEU A 90 7.76 -21.40 3.02
N MET A 91 8.22 -20.17 3.29
CA MET A 91 8.16 -19.07 2.32
C MET A 91 9.55 -18.76 1.76
N SER A 92 9.66 -18.66 0.44
CA SER A 92 10.87 -18.16 -0.22
C SER A 92 10.93 -16.63 -0.17
N SER A 93 12.13 -16.08 -0.23
CA SER A 93 12.34 -14.67 -0.54
C SER A 93 11.93 -14.35 -1.98
N LEU A 94 11.92 -13.06 -2.33
CA LEU A 94 11.71 -12.63 -3.71
C LEU A 94 12.96 -12.91 -4.56
N GLU A 95 12.73 -13.16 -5.85
CA GLU A 95 13.81 -13.18 -6.84
C GLU A 95 14.46 -11.78 -6.93
N PRO A 96 15.76 -11.67 -7.23
CA PRO A 96 16.46 -10.37 -7.24
C PRO A 96 15.81 -9.31 -8.15
N SER A 97 15.26 -9.72 -9.29
CA SER A 97 14.56 -8.81 -10.20
C SER A 97 13.27 -8.26 -9.60
N ASP A 98 12.52 -9.08 -8.86
CA ASP A 98 11.30 -8.66 -8.18
C ASP A 98 11.61 -7.83 -6.95
N ALA A 99 12.65 -8.17 -6.19
CA ALA A 99 13.11 -7.37 -5.07
C ALA A 99 13.48 -5.94 -5.51
N ALA A 100 14.20 -5.80 -6.64
CA ALA A 100 14.54 -4.48 -7.20
C ALA A 100 13.30 -3.68 -7.63
N ARG A 101 12.28 -4.34 -8.22
CA ARG A 101 11.01 -3.70 -8.58
C ARG A 101 10.27 -3.20 -7.34
N VAL A 102 10.20 -4.03 -6.30
CA VAL A 102 9.55 -3.69 -5.02
C VAL A 102 10.27 -2.56 -4.32
N GLU A 103 11.60 -2.62 -4.20
CA GLU A 103 12.42 -1.56 -3.61
C GLU A 103 12.19 -0.22 -4.29
N LYS A 104 12.17 -0.20 -5.62
CA LYS A 104 11.90 1.02 -6.40
C LYS A 104 10.54 1.61 -6.04
N CYS A 105 9.46 0.83 -6.17
CA CYS A 105 8.10 1.32 -5.89
C CYS A 105 7.92 1.73 -4.43
N ALA A 106 8.50 0.98 -3.48
CA ALA A 106 8.43 1.31 -2.06
C ALA A 106 9.16 2.61 -1.74
N LYS A 107 10.34 2.85 -2.33
CA LYS A 107 11.08 4.10 -2.16
C LYS A 107 10.37 5.30 -2.79
N GLU A 108 9.82 5.14 -3.99
CA GLU A 108 9.01 6.16 -4.66
C GLU A 108 7.79 6.54 -3.81
N LEU A 109 7.04 5.53 -3.33
CA LEU A 109 5.92 5.75 -2.40
C LEU A 109 6.40 6.47 -1.13
N SER A 110 7.49 6.02 -0.51
CA SER A 110 8.03 6.58 0.75
C SER A 110 8.37 8.08 0.68
N LYS A 111 8.63 8.60 -0.53
CA LYS A 111 9.07 9.99 -0.77
C LYS A 111 8.05 10.82 -1.56
N SER A 112 6.88 10.27 -1.86
CA SER A 112 5.88 10.98 -2.66
C SER A 112 5.35 12.24 -1.97
N ASP A 113 5.29 13.34 -2.70
CA ASP A 113 4.68 14.62 -2.30
C ASP A 113 3.19 14.74 -2.68
N PHE A 114 2.57 13.63 -3.10
CA PHE A 114 1.22 13.54 -3.66
C PHE A 114 0.20 12.98 -2.67
#